data_AF-A0A2S8F322-F1
#
_entry.id   AF-A0A2S8F322-F1
#
_cell.length_a   1.000
_cell.length_b   1.000
_cell.length_c   1.000
_cell.angle_alpha   90.00
_cell.angle_beta   90.00
_cell.angle_gamma   90.00
#
_symmetry.space_group_name_H-M   'P 1'
#
loop_
_entity.id
_entity.type
_entity.pdbx_description
1 polymer ?
#
loop_
_entity_poly.entity_id
_entity_poly.type
_entity_poly.pdbx_seq_one_letter_code
_entity_poly.pdbx_strand_id
1 'polypeptide(L)'
;MVALQSHGSGIAAPMRSRLLYLSTLLMKSSLSIACWMVWLCWSGFAVRADEIYFPPQSGEWETVEPAAVGWDAAGLQKALDYAQSQRSTGVVVLYRGRILAEGNWQPREKDSGLLNRLLQRGASERGVEDVASAQKSVTSFLVGVAQEKGLLSLDDSVSKYLGESWAEGKPEEVRAIKIRHLLEMTSGLNEQLKVQHPAGSKWQYNTAAYAKTVDVLEKAAGMDRRQLTEKWLTGPIGMTDSTWIARRTGAANSFGFATTARDLARFGLLVAAEGHWGTQVVLADQKYLAAATHSSQRLNPFYGYLWWVNNDAFSAAARLQTPTAPADMFSAKGALGRRCYVVPSLDLVVTRLGNNPGNAAQFDARFWELLMAAAPKK
;
A
#
# COMPACT_ATOMS: atom_id res chain seq x y z
N MET A 1 41.54 3.22 -54.68
CA MET A 1 42.60 3.67 -55.62
C MET A 1 41.91 3.98 -56.94
N VAL A 2 41.93 5.24 -57.42
CA VAL A 2 41.42 5.71 -58.74
C VAL A 2 39.90 5.49 -58.98
N ALA A 3 38.98 6.45 -59.19
CA ALA A 3 38.94 7.84 -59.68
C ALA A 3 38.79 8.02 -61.21
N LEU A 4 38.11 9.12 -61.64
CA LEU A 4 37.86 9.59 -63.02
C LEU A 4 36.81 8.78 -63.82
N GLN A 5 36.05 9.33 -64.79
CA GLN A 5 36.06 10.62 -65.52
C GLN A 5 34.58 11.05 -65.81
N SER A 6 34.13 12.32 -65.58
CA SER A 6 34.11 13.51 -66.50
C SER A 6 32.93 13.53 -67.52
N HIS A 7 32.35 14.64 -68.01
CA HIS A 7 32.69 16.08 -68.00
C HIS A 7 31.44 17.01 -68.13
N GLY A 8 31.55 18.27 -67.67
CA GLY A 8 30.88 19.46 -68.24
C GLY A 8 29.38 19.66 -67.98
N SER A 9 28.70 20.67 -68.55
CA SER A 9 29.12 22.02 -68.99
C SER A 9 27.91 22.78 -69.60
N GLY A 10 27.72 24.11 -69.49
CA GLY A 10 28.39 25.12 -68.64
C GLY A 10 28.27 26.58 -69.17
N ILE A 11 28.43 27.55 -68.25
CA ILE A 11 28.70 29.01 -68.46
C ILE A 11 27.54 29.90 -69.01
N ALA A 12 27.12 30.93 -68.25
CA ALA A 12 27.08 32.37 -68.64
C ALA A 12 26.19 33.26 -67.72
N ALA A 13 26.66 34.47 -67.37
CA ALA A 13 25.85 35.57 -66.79
C ALA A 13 26.58 36.93 -66.93
N PRO A 14 25.85 38.04 -67.21
CA PRO A 14 25.90 39.28 -66.39
C PRO A 14 24.50 39.92 -66.19
N MET A 15 24.13 40.57 -65.06
CA MET A 15 24.49 41.95 -64.63
C MET A 15 24.12 43.06 -65.66
N ARG A 16 23.39 44.16 -65.38
CA ARG A 16 22.83 44.82 -64.16
C ARG A 16 21.44 45.47 -64.49
N SER A 17 20.81 46.48 -63.86
CA SER A 17 21.05 47.41 -62.71
C SER A 17 19.78 48.23 -62.31
N ARG A 18 19.64 48.55 -61.01
CA ARG A 18 19.02 49.75 -60.36
C ARG A 18 17.65 50.31 -60.80
N LEU A 19 16.72 50.47 -59.82
CA LEU A 19 16.18 51.76 -59.34
C LEU A 19 15.39 51.62 -58.02
N LEU A 20 15.06 52.72 -57.35
CA LEU A 20 14.30 52.80 -56.07
C LEU A 20 12.90 53.40 -56.29
N TYR A 21 11.97 53.24 -55.33
CA TYR A 21 11.29 54.36 -54.63
C TYR A 21 10.49 53.88 -53.39
N LEU A 22 10.23 54.78 -52.42
CA LEU A 22 9.35 54.57 -51.24
C LEU A 22 8.08 55.44 -51.36
N SER A 23 6.97 55.05 -50.71
CA SER A 23 6.16 55.96 -49.86
C SER A 23 4.86 55.34 -49.28
N THR A 24 4.58 55.57 -47.98
CA THR A 24 3.24 55.85 -47.34
C THR A 24 2.04 54.86 -47.44
N LEU A 25 1.06 54.81 -46.52
CA LEU A 25 0.98 55.14 -45.06
C LEU A 25 -0.30 54.46 -44.46
N LEU A 26 -0.34 54.36 -43.12
CA LEU A 26 -1.42 53.86 -42.23
C LEU A 26 -2.86 54.37 -42.51
N MET A 27 -3.89 53.56 -42.19
CA MET A 27 -4.80 53.81 -41.03
C MET A 27 -5.91 52.76 -40.78
N LYS A 28 -6.06 52.39 -39.49
CA LYS A 28 -7.29 52.12 -38.68
C LYS A 28 -8.47 51.34 -39.33
N SER A 29 -8.85 50.12 -38.92
CA SER A 29 -9.21 49.53 -37.60
C SER A 29 -10.71 49.64 -37.21
N SER A 30 -11.38 48.50 -37.05
CA SER A 30 -12.58 48.31 -36.21
C SER A 30 -12.72 46.85 -35.80
N LEU A 31 -12.90 46.58 -34.51
CA LEU A 31 -13.27 45.25 -33.99
C LEU A 31 -14.80 45.09 -33.98
N SER A 32 -15.30 43.88 -34.20
CA SER A 32 -16.65 43.49 -33.78
C SER A 32 -16.71 42.00 -33.47
N ILE A 33 -17.21 41.71 -32.28
CA ILE A 33 -17.15 40.43 -31.56
C ILE A 33 -18.01 39.37 -32.25
N ALA A 34 -17.49 38.14 -32.35
CA ALA A 34 -18.27 36.94 -32.67
C ALA A 34 -17.77 35.73 -31.84
N CYS A 35 -17.97 35.79 -30.52
CA CYS A 35 -17.68 34.65 -29.63
C CYS A 35 -18.67 33.51 -29.88
N TRP A 36 -18.25 32.49 -30.63
CA TRP A 36 -18.99 31.24 -30.75
C TRP A 36 -18.91 30.45 -29.43
N MET A 37 -19.99 30.52 -28.65
CA MET A 37 -20.16 29.70 -27.46
C MET A 37 -20.36 28.23 -27.86
N VAL A 38 -19.27 27.45 -27.82
CA VAL A 38 -19.36 25.98 -27.78
C VAL A 38 -19.86 25.60 -26.39
N TRP A 39 -21.18 25.48 -26.25
CA TRP A 39 -21.80 25.02 -25.01
C TRP A 39 -21.47 23.53 -24.79
N LEU A 40 -20.91 23.19 -23.63
CA LEU A 40 -20.56 21.81 -23.33
C LEU A 40 -21.82 20.98 -23.07
N CYS A 41 -22.15 20.07 -23.98
CA CYS A 41 -22.96 18.90 -23.65
C CYS A 41 -22.12 17.87 -22.87
N TRP A 42 -21.59 18.27 -21.71
CA TRP A 42 -20.97 17.33 -20.76
C TRP A 42 -22.11 16.63 -20.01
N SER A 43 -22.65 15.57 -20.62
CA SER A 43 -23.71 14.74 -20.02
C SER A 43 -23.18 14.09 -18.75
N GLY A 44 -23.52 14.70 -17.61
CA GLY A 44 -22.81 14.45 -16.36
C GLY A 44 -22.97 13.03 -15.82
N PHE A 45 -21.84 12.37 -15.58
CA PHE A 45 -21.74 11.60 -14.35
C PHE A 45 -21.78 12.60 -13.19
N ALA A 46 -22.76 12.47 -12.31
CA ALA A 46 -22.83 13.28 -11.10
C ALA A 46 -21.56 13.04 -10.26
N VAL A 47 -20.94 14.13 -9.79
CA VAL A 47 -19.67 14.08 -9.07
C VAL A 47 -19.85 13.27 -7.78
N ARG A 48 -19.09 12.19 -7.62
CA ARG A 48 -19.00 11.43 -6.35
C ARG A 48 -18.11 12.17 -5.34
N ALA A 49 -18.48 13.41 -5.01
CA ALA A 49 -17.77 14.28 -4.07
C ALA A 49 -18.22 14.05 -2.61
N ASP A 50 -18.27 12.80 -2.18
CA ASP A 50 -18.03 12.48 -0.77
C ASP A 50 -16.53 12.24 -0.65
N GLU A 51 -15.76 13.31 -0.41
CA GLU A 51 -14.32 13.20 -0.20
C GLU A 51 -14.00 12.23 0.94
N ILE A 52 -12.91 11.48 0.79
CA ILE A 52 -12.43 10.58 1.84
C ILE A 52 -12.13 11.43 3.08
N TYR A 53 -12.81 11.13 4.19
CA TYR A 53 -12.55 11.78 5.46
C TYR A 53 -11.25 11.27 6.06
N PHE A 54 -10.31 12.16 6.31
CA PHE A 54 -9.08 11.86 7.02
C PHE A 54 -9.22 12.35 8.47
N PRO A 55 -9.13 11.46 9.48
CA PRO A 55 -9.26 11.86 10.88
C PRO A 55 -8.11 12.79 11.28
N PRO A 56 -8.36 13.76 12.17
CA PRO A 56 -7.30 14.60 12.71
C PRO A 56 -6.29 13.77 13.53
N GLN A 57 -5.10 14.35 13.75
CA GLN A 57 -4.07 13.77 14.62
C GLN A 57 -4.49 13.75 16.10
N SER A 58 -5.37 14.68 16.51
CA SER A 58 -5.93 14.79 17.86
C SER A 58 -7.40 15.22 17.81
N GLY A 59 -8.16 14.89 18.86
CA GLY A 59 -9.61 15.04 18.89
C GLY A 59 -10.34 13.75 18.48
N GLU A 60 -11.65 13.86 18.28
CA GLU A 60 -12.49 12.72 17.91
C GLU A 60 -12.40 12.34 16.42
N TRP A 61 -12.68 11.08 16.15
CA TRP A 61 -12.77 10.53 14.80
C TRP A 61 -14.26 10.46 14.42
N GLU A 62 -14.67 11.16 13.35
CA GLU A 62 -16.06 11.16 12.88
C GLU A 62 -16.59 9.73 12.65
N THR A 63 -17.75 9.45 13.24
CA THR A 63 -18.57 8.29 12.92
C THR A 63 -19.50 8.58 11.73
N VAL A 64 -20.07 7.55 11.14
CA VAL A 64 -21.18 7.66 10.18
C VAL A 64 -22.26 6.66 10.54
N GLU A 65 -23.50 7.14 10.67
CA GLU A 65 -24.66 6.31 11.02
C GLU A 65 -24.93 5.29 9.89
N PRO A 66 -24.90 3.96 10.13
CA PRO A 66 -24.97 2.97 9.07
C PRO A 66 -26.19 3.12 8.16
N ALA A 67 -27.37 3.40 8.73
CA ALA A 67 -28.60 3.57 7.98
C ALA A 67 -28.55 4.76 7.02
N ALA A 68 -27.82 5.83 7.36
CA ALA A 68 -27.65 7.02 6.51
C ALA A 68 -26.79 6.75 5.26
N VAL A 69 -25.94 5.72 5.29
CA VAL A 69 -25.13 5.23 4.17
C VAL A 69 -25.59 3.87 3.62
N GLY A 70 -26.81 3.44 3.96
CA GLY A 70 -27.46 2.24 3.42
C GLY A 70 -26.97 0.90 3.96
N TRP A 71 -26.18 0.89 5.04
CA TRP A 71 -25.71 -0.32 5.72
C TRP A 71 -26.70 -0.77 6.81
N ASP A 72 -26.90 -2.08 6.98
CA ASP A 72 -27.70 -2.64 8.09
C ASP A 72 -26.90 -2.58 9.40
N ALA A 73 -27.27 -1.66 10.30
CA ALA A 73 -26.69 -1.53 11.64
C ALA A 73 -26.79 -2.83 12.46
N ALA A 74 -27.89 -3.59 12.35
CA ALA A 74 -28.04 -4.87 13.04
C ALA A 74 -27.20 -5.98 12.39
N GLY A 75 -26.91 -5.88 11.10
CA GLY A 75 -25.96 -6.72 10.37
C GLY A 75 -24.52 -6.47 10.80
N LEU A 76 -24.12 -5.20 10.86
CA LEU A 76 -22.82 -4.76 11.37
C LEU A 76 -22.60 -5.22 12.82
N GLN A 77 -23.61 -5.07 13.68
CA GLN A 77 -23.51 -5.54 15.06
C GLN A 77 -23.26 -7.06 15.13
N LYS A 78 -23.96 -7.88 14.33
CA LYS A 78 -23.69 -9.35 14.26
C LYS A 78 -22.26 -9.65 13.82
N ALA A 79 -21.66 -8.85 12.94
CA ALA A 79 -20.26 -8.99 12.54
C ALA A 79 -19.28 -8.63 13.69
N LEU A 80 -19.57 -7.56 14.45
CA LEU A 80 -18.82 -7.21 15.66
C LEU A 80 -18.97 -8.26 16.77
N ASP A 81 -20.18 -8.73 17.06
CA ASP A 81 -20.48 -9.79 18.03
C ASP A 81 -19.73 -11.08 17.66
N TYR A 82 -19.73 -11.45 16.37
CA TYR A 82 -18.92 -12.57 15.89
C TYR A 82 -17.43 -12.31 16.12
N ALA A 83 -16.90 -11.14 15.79
CA ALA A 83 -15.50 -10.81 16.05
C ALA A 83 -15.13 -10.88 17.54
N GLN A 84 -15.97 -10.34 18.43
CA GLN A 84 -15.83 -10.47 19.88
C GLN A 84 -15.89 -11.93 20.33
N SER A 85 -16.81 -12.74 19.76
CA SER A 85 -16.91 -14.18 20.02
C SER A 85 -15.58 -14.90 19.72
N GLN A 86 -14.86 -14.44 18.69
CA GLN A 86 -13.59 -14.98 18.20
C GLN A 86 -12.34 -14.25 18.73
N ARG A 87 -12.36 -13.84 20.02
CA ARG A 87 -11.21 -13.28 20.76
C ARG A 87 -10.62 -11.97 20.19
N SER A 88 -11.41 -11.16 19.49
CA SER A 88 -10.97 -9.84 19.06
C SER A 88 -10.90 -8.87 20.26
N THR A 89 -9.89 -8.00 20.27
CA THR A 89 -9.70 -6.91 21.26
C THR A 89 -10.06 -5.56 20.65
N GLY A 90 -9.86 -5.38 19.35
CA GLY A 90 -10.23 -4.18 18.63
C GLY A 90 -10.65 -4.50 17.20
N VAL A 91 -11.79 -3.97 16.77
CA VAL A 91 -12.24 -3.96 15.37
C VAL A 91 -12.67 -2.55 15.02
N VAL A 92 -12.23 -2.04 13.88
CA VAL A 92 -12.71 -0.78 13.31
C VAL A 92 -13.11 -1.04 11.86
N VAL A 93 -14.32 -0.65 11.50
CA VAL A 93 -14.87 -0.65 10.14
C VAL A 93 -15.01 0.82 9.73
N LEU A 94 -14.22 1.25 8.75
CA LEU A 94 -14.30 2.59 8.16
C LEU A 94 -15.05 2.54 6.83
N TYR A 95 -15.94 3.49 6.60
CA TYR A 95 -16.55 3.78 5.30
C TYR A 95 -16.21 5.22 4.89
N ARG A 96 -15.55 5.41 3.74
CA ARG A 96 -14.97 6.69 3.30
C ARG A 96 -14.14 7.39 4.40
N GLY A 97 -13.43 6.59 5.19
CA GLY A 97 -12.60 7.05 6.30
C GLY A 97 -13.32 7.38 7.60
N ARG A 98 -14.65 7.50 7.63
CA ARG A 98 -15.45 7.65 8.87
C ARG A 98 -15.71 6.30 9.53
N ILE A 99 -15.82 6.26 10.85
CA ILE A 99 -16.12 5.03 11.60
C ILE A 99 -17.59 4.64 11.36
N LEU A 100 -17.81 3.59 10.57
CA LEU A 100 -19.12 2.99 10.32
C LEU A 100 -19.53 2.07 11.49
N ALA A 101 -18.56 1.34 12.06
CA ALA A 101 -18.74 0.52 13.24
C ALA A 101 -17.39 0.28 13.93
N GLU A 102 -17.34 0.25 15.26
CA GLU A 102 -16.15 -0.22 15.99
C GLU A 102 -16.51 -1.01 17.24
N GLY A 103 -15.58 -1.86 17.67
CA GLY A 103 -15.64 -2.59 18.93
C GLY A 103 -14.28 -2.57 19.61
N ASN A 104 -14.24 -2.24 20.90
CA ASN A 104 -13.03 -2.17 21.71
C ASN A 104 -13.28 -2.96 23.01
N TRP A 105 -12.57 -4.06 23.20
CA TRP A 105 -12.84 -5.07 24.21
C TRP A 105 -11.56 -5.48 24.95
N GLN A 106 -11.66 -5.65 26.26
CA GLN A 106 -10.58 -6.25 27.04
C GLN A 106 -10.38 -7.72 26.66
N PRO A 107 -9.14 -8.26 26.75
CA PRO A 107 -8.90 -9.69 26.63
C PRO A 107 -9.76 -10.50 27.59
N ARG A 108 -10.20 -11.67 27.15
CA ARG A 108 -10.80 -12.67 28.04
C ARG A 108 -9.74 -13.16 29.03
N GLU A 109 -10.10 -13.24 30.30
CA GLU A 109 -9.20 -13.67 31.38
C GLU A 109 -8.51 -15.02 31.08
N LYS A 110 -9.24 -15.98 30.51
CA LYS A 110 -8.72 -17.29 30.10
C LYS A 110 -7.77 -17.27 28.89
N ASP A 111 -7.81 -16.22 28.07
CA ASP A 111 -6.95 -16.04 26.89
C ASP A 111 -5.76 -15.08 27.19
N SER A 112 -5.61 -14.64 28.45
CA SER A 112 -4.71 -13.55 28.88
C SER A 112 -3.21 -13.86 28.89
N GLY A 113 -2.82 -15.14 29.09
CA GLY A 113 -1.50 -15.50 29.62
C GLY A 113 -0.29 -14.98 28.83
N LEU A 114 -0.38 -14.94 27.50
CA LEU A 114 0.62 -14.32 26.62
C LEU A 114 0.20 -12.91 26.16
N LEU A 115 -1.09 -12.70 25.92
CA LEU A 115 -1.62 -11.47 25.31
C LEU A 115 -1.49 -10.26 26.26
N ASN A 116 -1.82 -10.42 27.54
CA ASN A 116 -1.70 -9.35 28.54
C ASN A 116 -0.23 -8.96 28.85
N ARG A 117 0.76 -9.73 28.36
CA ARG A 117 2.19 -9.39 28.44
C ARG A 117 2.70 -8.62 27.21
N LEU A 118 1.87 -8.51 26.17
CA LEU A 118 2.17 -7.85 24.89
C LEU A 118 1.27 -6.63 24.65
N LEU A 119 0.09 -6.60 25.29
CA LEU A 119 -0.77 -5.43 25.39
C LEU A 119 -0.12 -4.34 26.22
N GLN A 120 0.00 -3.16 25.61
CA GLN A 120 0.22 -1.89 26.31
C GLN A 120 -1.05 -1.05 26.17
N ARG A 121 -1.28 -0.09 27.07
CA ARG A 121 -2.29 0.96 26.82
C ARG A 121 -1.62 2.11 26.09
N GLY A 122 -2.22 2.54 24.99
CA GLY A 122 -1.84 3.78 24.30
C GLY A 122 -2.31 5.03 25.06
N ALA A 123 -1.92 6.20 24.56
CA ALA A 123 -2.46 7.49 24.99
C ALA A 123 -3.97 7.59 24.77
N SER A 124 -4.54 6.86 23.79
CA SER A 124 -5.99 6.73 23.58
C SER A 124 -6.69 5.74 24.54
N GLU A 125 -6.00 5.24 25.58
CA GLU A 125 -6.35 4.10 26.44
C GLU A 125 -6.58 2.75 25.73
N ARG A 126 -6.58 2.71 24.41
CA ARG A 126 -6.83 1.49 23.61
C ARG A 126 -5.65 0.53 23.69
N GLY A 127 -5.95 -0.74 23.40
CA GLY A 127 -4.93 -1.79 23.34
C GLY A 127 -3.95 -1.55 22.19
N VAL A 128 -2.69 -1.28 22.55
CA VAL A 128 -1.54 -1.26 21.65
C VAL A 128 -0.96 -2.66 21.62
N GLU A 129 -0.92 -3.27 20.43
CA GLU A 129 -0.57 -4.68 20.26
C GLU A 129 0.31 -4.93 19.05
N ASP A 130 1.26 -5.86 19.20
CA ASP A 130 2.08 -6.39 18.11
C ASP A 130 1.21 -7.04 17.02
N VAL A 131 1.25 -6.49 15.80
CA VAL A 131 0.44 -6.97 14.66
C VAL A 131 1.06 -8.19 13.94
N ALA A 132 2.16 -8.72 14.45
CA ALA A 132 2.92 -9.84 13.90
C ALA A 132 3.24 -9.61 12.41
N SER A 133 2.98 -10.58 11.54
CA SER A 133 3.27 -10.49 10.11
C SER A 133 2.52 -9.39 9.33
N ALA A 134 1.52 -8.70 9.91
CA ALA A 134 0.94 -7.53 9.24
C ALA A 134 1.94 -6.35 9.16
N GLN A 135 3.00 -6.35 9.99
CA GLN A 135 4.10 -5.38 9.91
C GLN A 135 4.83 -5.41 8.55
N LYS A 136 4.75 -6.55 7.81
CA LYS A 136 5.39 -6.69 6.51
C LYS A 136 4.82 -5.68 5.49
N SER A 137 3.52 -5.42 5.57
CA SER A 137 2.83 -4.46 4.70
C SER A 137 3.19 -2.99 5.04
N VAL A 138 3.41 -2.69 6.33
CA VAL A 138 3.96 -1.40 6.79
C VAL A 138 5.38 -1.18 6.23
N THR A 139 6.24 -2.19 6.33
CA THR A 139 7.59 -2.14 5.74
C THR A 139 7.55 -2.02 4.22
N SER A 140 6.60 -2.65 3.53
CA SER A 140 6.40 -2.45 2.08
C SER A 140 6.06 -1.00 1.74
N PHE A 141 5.15 -0.35 2.48
CA PHE A 141 4.86 1.06 2.25
C PHE A 141 6.11 1.93 2.42
N LEU A 142 6.91 1.68 3.46
CA LEU A 142 8.17 2.39 3.71
C LEU A 142 9.24 2.15 2.62
N VAL A 143 9.26 0.99 1.95
CA VAL A 143 10.11 0.75 0.77
C VAL A 143 9.63 1.53 -0.46
N GLY A 144 8.32 1.67 -0.67
CA GLY A 144 7.78 2.55 -1.72
C GLY A 144 8.22 3.99 -1.51
N VAL A 145 8.07 4.50 -0.27
CA VAL A 145 8.52 5.84 0.12
C VAL A 145 10.05 6.02 -0.03
N ALA A 146 10.85 5.00 0.27
CA ALA A 146 12.30 5.03 0.07
C ALA A 146 12.70 5.01 -1.42
N GLN A 147 11.96 4.29 -2.27
CA GLN A 147 12.17 4.30 -3.73
C GLN A 147 11.85 5.67 -4.33
N GLU A 148 10.70 6.24 -3.99
CA GLU A 148 10.28 7.56 -4.45
C GLU A 148 11.29 8.66 -4.07
N LYS A 149 11.90 8.54 -2.90
CA LYS A 149 12.95 9.46 -2.42
C LYS A 149 14.34 9.18 -3.02
N GLY A 150 14.45 8.22 -3.94
CA GLY A 150 15.70 7.87 -4.63
C GLY A 150 16.75 7.18 -3.75
N LEU A 151 16.39 6.73 -2.55
CA LEU A 151 17.30 6.13 -1.57
C LEU A 151 17.65 4.67 -1.93
N LEU A 152 16.74 4.02 -2.66
CA LEU A 152 16.89 2.67 -3.21
C LEU A 152 16.11 2.52 -4.52
N SER A 153 16.45 1.48 -5.29
CA SER A 153 15.61 0.95 -6.36
C SER A 153 15.20 -0.48 -6.03
N LEU A 154 13.98 -0.88 -6.40
CA LEU A 154 13.57 -2.28 -6.29
C LEU A 154 14.48 -3.27 -7.03
N ASP A 155 15.21 -2.79 -8.06
CA ASP A 155 16.15 -3.60 -8.83
C ASP A 155 17.60 -3.57 -8.30
N ASP A 156 17.87 -2.85 -7.21
CA ASP A 156 19.15 -2.95 -6.50
C ASP A 156 19.32 -4.35 -5.89
N SER A 157 20.56 -4.85 -5.95
CA SER A 157 21.00 -6.00 -5.16
C SER A 157 20.93 -5.66 -3.66
N VAL A 158 20.43 -6.58 -2.84
CA VAL A 158 20.44 -6.43 -1.37
C VAL A 158 21.88 -6.26 -0.86
N SER A 159 22.86 -6.88 -1.53
CA SER A 159 24.27 -6.79 -1.19
C SER A 159 24.86 -5.38 -1.33
N LYS A 160 24.23 -4.47 -2.10
CA LYS A 160 24.58 -3.04 -2.18
C LYS A 160 24.49 -2.35 -0.82
N TYR A 161 23.58 -2.80 0.04
CA TYR A 161 23.28 -2.20 1.34
C TYR A 161 23.85 -2.98 2.52
N LEU A 162 23.95 -4.31 2.40
CA LEU A 162 24.31 -5.22 3.51
C LEU A 162 25.70 -5.89 3.35
N GLY A 163 26.46 -5.60 2.28
CA GLY A 163 27.65 -6.37 1.91
C GLY A 163 27.27 -7.75 1.36
N GLU A 164 28.23 -8.66 1.12
CA GLU A 164 27.92 -9.99 0.55
C GLU A 164 27.68 -11.08 1.62
N SER A 165 28.07 -10.86 2.87
CA SER A 165 27.95 -11.82 3.97
C SER A 165 26.57 -11.86 4.65
N TRP A 166 25.55 -11.22 4.08
CA TRP A 166 24.21 -11.13 4.65
C TRP A 166 23.35 -12.41 4.48
N ALA A 167 23.77 -13.28 3.56
CA ALA A 167 23.15 -14.56 3.21
C ALA A 167 24.23 -15.60 2.89
N GLU A 168 23.91 -16.90 3.07
CA GLU A 168 24.83 -18.00 2.75
C GLU A 168 24.57 -18.54 1.34
N GLY A 169 25.53 -18.40 0.43
CA GLY A 169 25.45 -18.88 -0.94
C GLY A 169 26.72 -18.54 -1.72
N LYS A 170 26.75 -18.80 -3.03
CA LYS A 170 27.85 -18.28 -3.86
C LYS A 170 27.72 -16.75 -4.03
N PRO A 171 28.81 -15.99 -4.13
CA PRO A 171 28.75 -14.53 -4.23
C PRO A 171 27.85 -14.02 -5.38
N GLU A 172 27.84 -14.68 -6.54
CA GLU A 172 26.99 -14.35 -7.67
C GLU A 172 25.50 -14.66 -7.43
N GLU A 173 25.19 -15.72 -6.69
CA GLU A 173 23.81 -16.07 -6.31
C GLU A 173 23.27 -15.05 -5.30
N VAL A 174 24.08 -14.67 -4.31
CA VAL A 174 23.73 -13.68 -3.28
C VAL A 174 23.60 -12.28 -3.89
N ARG A 175 24.50 -11.87 -4.80
CA ARG A 175 24.38 -10.61 -5.56
C ARG A 175 23.12 -10.55 -6.43
N ALA A 176 22.64 -11.68 -6.96
CA ALA A 176 21.42 -11.72 -7.79
C ALA A 176 20.12 -11.50 -7.01
N ILE A 177 20.13 -11.53 -5.67
CA ILE A 177 18.95 -11.24 -4.86
C ILE A 177 18.74 -9.72 -4.80
N LYS A 178 17.69 -9.26 -5.47
CA LYS A 178 17.23 -7.87 -5.49
C LYS A 178 16.24 -7.57 -4.36
N ILE A 179 16.07 -6.29 -4.04
CA ILE A 179 15.06 -5.82 -3.05
C ILE A 179 13.65 -6.31 -3.44
N ARG A 180 13.27 -6.27 -4.73
CA ARG A 180 12.00 -6.84 -5.22
C ARG A 180 11.77 -8.30 -4.79
N HIS A 181 12.81 -9.14 -4.77
CA HIS A 181 12.68 -10.55 -4.42
C HIS A 181 12.42 -10.78 -2.91
N LEU A 182 12.74 -9.80 -2.05
CA LEU A 182 12.35 -9.81 -0.64
C LEU A 182 10.86 -9.43 -0.48
N LEU A 183 10.39 -8.45 -1.27
CA LEU A 183 8.99 -7.99 -1.24
C LEU A 183 8.01 -9.01 -1.82
N GLU A 184 8.37 -9.63 -2.93
CA GLU A 184 7.56 -10.64 -3.64
C GLU A 184 7.56 -12.01 -2.94
N MET A 185 8.40 -12.21 -1.91
CA MET A 185 8.70 -13.52 -1.28
C MET A 185 9.32 -14.53 -2.27
N THR A 186 10.15 -14.07 -3.20
CA THR A 186 10.78 -14.86 -4.29
C THR A 186 12.31 -14.98 -4.15
N SER A 187 12.89 -14.59 -3.01
CA SER A 187 14.35 -14.51 -2.77
C SER A 187 15.19 -15.77 -3.04
N GLY A 188 14.59 -16.95 -3.10
CA GLY A 188 15.32 -18.23 -3.24
C GLY A 188 16.02 -18.71 -1.96
N LEU A 189 15.92 -17.96 -0.85
CA LEU A 189 16.48 -18.28 0.45
C LEU A 189 15.57 -19.17 1.30
N ASN A 190 16.14 -19.95 2.23
CA ASN A 190 15.43 -20.53 3.38
C ASN A 190 15.41 -19.57 4.60
N GLU A 191 14.76 -19.98 5.70
CA GLU A 191 14.67 -19.17 6.94
C GLU A 191 16.01 -19.04 7.70
N GLN A 192 17.07 -19.72 7.25
CA GLN A 192 18.45 -19.57 7.72
C GLN A 192 19.25 -18.59 6.84
N LEU A 193 18.60 -17.91 5.89
CA LEU A 193 19.22 -17.03 4.88
C LEU A 193 20.21 -17.76 3.96
N LYS A 194 20.07 -19.07 3.77
CA LYS A 194 20.86 -19.85 2.82
C LYS A 194 20.14 -19.95 1.47
N VAL A 195 20.87 -19.73 0.38
CA VAL A 195 20.40 -19.91 -1.00
C VAL A 195 20.04 -21.38 -1.23
N GLN A 196 18.84 -21.63 -1.74
CA GLN A 196 18.34 -22.97 -2.12
C GLN A 196 17.90 -23.02 -3.59
N HIS A 197 17.49 -21.88 -4.14
CA HIS A 197 17.03 -21.72 -5.53
C HIS A 197 17.50 -20.36 -6.08
N PRO A 198 17.58 -20.19 -7.41
CA PRO A 198 17.80 -18.87 -8.01
C PRO A 198 16.74 -17.85 -7.56
N ALA A 199 17.17 -16.61 -7.32
CA ALA A 199 16.25 -15.56 -6.93
C ALA A 199 15.23 -15.29 -8.07
N GLY A 200 13.96 -15.07 -7.70
CA GLY A 200 12.84 -14.95 -8.64
C GLY A 200 12.24 -16.30 -9.10
N SER A 201 12.87 -17.46 -8.84
CA SER A 201 12.42 -18.74 -9.42
C SER A 201 11.42 -19.54 -8.58
N LYS A 202 11.20 -19.19 -7.31
CA LYS A 202 10.30 -19.90 -6.38
C LYS A 202 9.74 -18.95 -5.33
N TRP A 203 8.42 -19.01 -5.13
CA TRP A 203 7.77 -18.31 -4.04
C TRP A 203 7.87 -19.11 -2.73
N GLN A 204 8.29 -18.45 -1.66
CA GLN A 204 8.33 -19.01 -0.31
C GLN A 204 8.15 -17.88 0.71
N TYR A 205 7.10 -17.98 1.53
CA TYR A 205 6.85 -17.04 2.62
C TYR A 205 7.95 -17.12 3.69
N ASN A 206 9.01 -16.34 3.51
CA ASN A 206 10.24 -16.38 4.28
C ASN A 206 10.35 -15.13 5.17
N THR A 207 10.26 -15.33 6.48
CA THR A 207 10.22 -14.24 7.47
C THR A 207 11.61 -13.70 7.80
N ALA A 208 12.67 -14.51 7.70
CA ALA A 208 14.05 -14.07 7.79
C ALA A 208 14.49 -13.22 6.58
N ALA A 209 14.20 -13.66 5.36
CA ALA A 209 14.51 -12.90 4.14
C ALA A 209 13.77 -11.57 4.12
N TYR A 210 12.48 -11.56 4.49
CA TYR A 210 11.72 -10.33 4.69
C TYR A 210 12.40 -9.37 5.68
N ALA A 211 12.94 -9.86 6.80
CA ALA A 211 13.49 -8.99 7.85
C ALA A 211 14.66 -8.13 7.32
N LYS A 212 15.41 -8.64 6.34
CA LYS A 212 16.49 -7.90 5.66
C LYS A 212 16.02 -6.70 4.84
N THR A 213 14.73 -6.63 4.49
CA THR A 213 14.13 -5.40 3.94
C THR A 213 14.18 -4.24 4.93
N VAL A 214 14.06 -4.50 6.24
CA VAL A 214 14.16 -3.45 7.27
C VAL A 214 15.62 -3.03 7.45
N ASP A 215 16.56 -3.98 7.47
CA ASP A 215 17.99 -3.67 7.54
C ASP A 215 18.44 -2.83 6.31
N VAL A 216 17.92 -3.14 5.11
CA VAL A 216 18.11 -2.34 3.89
C VAL A 216 17.52 -0.93 4.03
N LEU A 217 16.29 -0.79 4.56
CA LEU A 217 15.69 0.52 4.79
C LEU A 217 16.52 1.40 5.73
N GLU A 218 16.99 0.86 6.86
CA GLU A 218 17.80 1.60 7.82
C GLU A 218 19.14 2.04 7.20
N LYS A 219 19.75 1.20 6.35
CA LYS A 219 20.97 1.53 5.60
C LYS A 219 20.75 2.54 4.48
N ALA A 220 19.64 2.46 3.75
CA ALA A 220 19.30 3.40 2.67
C ALA A 220 18.87 4.78 3.21
N ALA A 221 18.19 4.81 4.36
CA ALA A 221 17.70 6.04 4.99
C ALA A 221 18.76 6.76 5.84
N GLY A 222 19.75 6.05 6.38
CA GLY A 222 20.65 6.57 7.40
C GLY A 222 19.94 6.87 8.73
N MET A 223 18.82 6.18 9.00
CA MET A 223 17.93 6.39 10.15
C MET A 223 17.51 5.04 10.73
N ASP A 224 17.20 4.97 12.02
CA ASP A 224 16.65 3.74 12.60
C ASP A 224 15.16 3.52 12.20
N ARG A 225 14.68 2.29 12.34
CA ARG A 225 13.31 1.89 11.95
C ARG A 225 12.21 2.69 12.64
N ARG A 226 12.40 3.21 13.86
CA ARG A 226 11.44 4.11 14.51
C ARG A 226 11.51 5.50 13.89
N GLN A 227 12.70 6.06 13.74
CA GLN A 227 12.91 7.38 13.12
C GLN A 227 12.31 7.45 11.71
N LEU A 228 12.60 6.47 10.85
CA LEU A 228 12.08 6.48 9.48
C LEU A 228 10.58 6.20 9.42
N THR A 229 10.04 5.33 10.29
CA THR A 229 8.58 5.09 10.34
C THR A 229 7.83 6.31 10.83
N GLU A 230 8.34 7.00 11.85
CA GLU A 230 7.74 8.22 12.37
C GLU A 230 7.78 9.36 11.36
N LYS A 231 8.94 9.57 10.72
CA LYS A 231 9.13 10.64 9.75
C LYS A 231 8.37 10.43 8.44
N TRP A 232 8.09 9.18 8.05
CA TRP A 232 7.51 8.85 6.73
C TRP A 232 6.10 8.25 6.77
N LEU A 233 5.60 7.84 7.93
CA LEU A 233 4.28 7.22 8.05
C LEU A 233 3.51 7.66 9.30
N THR A 234 3.98 7.30 10.51
CA THR A 234 3.13 7.39 11.71
C THR A 234 2.90 8.83 12.16
N GLY A 235 3.90 9.71 12.06
CA GLY A 235 3.73 11.15 12.23
C GLY A 235 2.79 11.77 11.18
N PRO A 236 3.10 11.66 9.86
CA PRO A 236 2.29 12.19 8.76
C PRO A 236 0.78 11.92 8.81
N ILE A 237 0.34 10.75 9.29
CA ILE A 237 -1.10 10.40 9.33
C ILE A 237 -1.67 10.31 10.76
N GLY A 238 -0.90 10.73 11.77
CA GLY A 238 -1.37 10.81 13.16
C GLY A 238 -1.59 9.46 13.85
N MET A 239 -0.77 8.45 13.56
CA MET A 239 -0.74 7.17 14.27
C MET A 239 0.07 7.28 15.59
N THR A 240 -0.46 8.03 16.55
CA THR A 240 0.25 8.41 17.78
C THR A 240 0.50 7.26 18.76
N ASP A 241 -0.22 6.15 18.65
CA ASP A 241 -0.10 4.97 19.51
C ASP A 241 0.64 3.81 18.81
N SER A 242 1.57 4.13 17.90
CA SER A 242 2.21 3.17 17.01
C SER A 242 3.74 3.23 17.02
N THR A 243 4.42 2.10 17.26
CA THR A 243 5.90 2.06 17.29
C THR A 243 6.51 0.66 17.11
N TRP A 244 7.83 0.60 16.92
CA TRP A 244 8.60 -0.65 16.86
C TRP A 244 9.11 -1.07 18.25
N ILE A 245 8.42 -2.02 18.87
CA ILE A 245 8.77 -2.61 20.17
C ILE A 245 9.72 -3.81 20.01
N ALA A 246 10.61 -4.02 20.98
CA ALA A 246 11.49 -5.18 20.98
C ALA A 246 10.72 -6.45 21.38
N ARG A 247 10.91 -7.55 20.63
CA ARG A 247 10.34 -8.86 20.96
C ARG A 247 11.25 -9.59 21.95
N ARG A 248 10.67 -10.30 22.92
CA ARG A 248 11.38 -11.02 23.98
C ARG A 248 12.02 -12.36 23.54
N THR A 249 12.14 -12.61 22.24
CA THR A 249 12.63 -13.87 21.67
C THR A 249 13.58 -13.63 20.51
N GLY A 250 14.57 -14.51 20.33
CA GLY A 250 15.50 -14.53 19.20
C GLY A 250 14.86 -14.98 17.88
N ALA A 251 13.64 -14.53 17.58
CA ALA A 251 13.00 -14.75 16.30
C ALA A 251 13.67 -13.91 15.21
N ALA A 252 13.54 -14.33 13.95
CA ALA A 252 14.13 -13.63 12.79
C ALA A 252 13.69 -12.15 12.64
N ASN A 253 12.64 -11.73 13.34
CA ASN A 253 12.31 -10.32 13.58
C ASN A 253 12.44 -10.01 15.07
N SER A 254 13.55 -9.38 15.48
CA SER A 254 13.78 -8.89 16.85
C SER A 254 12.86 -7.74 17.27
N PHE A 255 12.19 -7.08 16.31
CA PHE A 255 11.21 -6.03 16.55
C PHE A 255 9.85 -6.35 15.95
N GLY A 256 8.79 -5.97 16.68
CA GLY A 256 7.41 -5.99 16.24
C GLY A 256 6.84 -4.59 16.07
N PHE A 257 6.03 -4.36 15.04
CA PHE A 257 5.23 -3.14 14.95
C PHE A 257 4.00 -3.29 15.86
N ALA A 258 3.89 -2.45 16.87
CA ALA A 258 2.75 -2.41 17.77
C ALA A 258 1.94 -1.14 17.52
N THR A 259 0.61 -1.26 17.51
CA THR A 259 -0.35 -0.19 17.13
C THR A 259 -1.72 -0.49 17.72
N THR A 260 -2.62 0.50 17.75
CA THR A 260 -4.05 0.30 18.04
C THR A 260 -4.82 -0.10 16.77
N ALA A 261 -6.08 -0.53 16.93
CA ALA A 261 -6.96 -0.86 15.81
C ALA A 261 -7.38 0.37 14.99
N ARG A 262 -7.49 1.55 15.63
CA ARG A 262 -7.75 2.84 14.96
C ARG A 262 -6.52 3.30 14.16
N ASP A 263 -5.32 3.22 14.74
CA ASP A 263 -4.08 3.59 14.02
C ASP A 263 -3.79 2.67 12.84
N LEU A 264 -3.98 1.36 13.00
CA LEU A 264 -3.87 0.41 11.88
C LEU A 264 -4.93 0.70 10.78
N ALA A 265 -6.04 1.35 11.13
CA ALA A 265 -7.06 1.78 10.18
C ALA A 265 -6.68 3.09 9.48
N ARG A 266 -5.93 3.99 10.14
CA ARG A 266 -5.26 5.13 9.47
C ARG A 266 -4.30 4.64 8.39
N PHE A 267 -3.48 3.64 8.68
CA PHE A 267 -2.60 3.02 7.68
C PHE A 267 -3.40 2.39 6.52
N GLY A 268 -4.47 1.64 6.81
CA GLY A 268 -5.36 1.09 5.77
C GLY A 268 -6.02 2.18 4.92
N LEU A 269 -6.44 3.28 5.52
CA LEU A 269 -7.05 4.43 4.86
C LEU A 269 -6.07 5.18 3.95
N LEU A 270 -4.82 5.37 4.38
CA LEU A 270 -3.76 5.94 3.54
C LEU A 270 -3.53 5.12 2.27
N VAL A 271 -3.55 3.79 2.37
CA VAL A 271 -3.36 2.90 1.21
C VAL A 271 -4.63 2.79 0.36
N ALA A 272 -5.82 2.92 0.97
CA ALA A 272 -7.09 3.06 0.24
C ALA A 272 -7.19 4.37 -0.55
N ALA A 273 -6.62 5.45 -0.01
CA ALA A 273 -6.50 6.77 -0.64
C ALA A 273 -5.23 6.93 -1.50
N GLU A 274 -4.71 5.83 -2.05
CA GLU A 274 -3.60 5.84 -3.02
C GLU A 274 -2.37 6.63 -2.53
N GLY A 275 -2.04 6.54 -1.24
CA GLY A 275 -0.88 7.21 -0.63
C GLY A 275 -1.08 8.69 -0.29
N HIS A 276 -2.31 9.21 -0.38
CA HIS A 276 -2.70 10.57 -0.01
C HIS A 276 -3.37 10.61 1.37
N TRP A 277 -3.12 11.69 2.12
CA TRP A 277 -3.73 12.00 3.41
C TRP A 277 -4.24 13.43 3.40
N GLY A 278 -5.49 13.62 2.94
CA GLY A 278 -6.03 14.93 2.59
C GLY A 278 -5.15 15.62 1.54
N THR A 279 -4.64 16.81 1.85
CA THR A 279 -3.73 17.55 0.98
C THR A 279 -2.27 17.07 1.03
N GLN A 280 -1.92 16.15 1.94
CA GLN A 280 -0.55 15.65 2.07
C GLN A 280 -0.34 14.36 1.27
N VAL A 281 0.61 14.37 0.34
CA VAL A 281 1.06 13.16 -0.35
C VAL A 281 2.14 12.48 0.49
N VAL A 282 1.93 11.23 0.87
CA VAL A 282 2.91 10.42 1.65
C VAL A 282 3.70 9.48 0.73
N LEU A 283 3.03 8.95 -0.30
CA LEU A 283 3.60 8.16 -1.40
C LEU A 283 2.81 8.44 -2.68
N ALA A 284 3.46 8.96 -3.72
CA ALA A 284 2.87 9.29 -5.03
C ALA A 284 3.07 8.18 -6.08
N ASP A 285 4.03 7.27 -5.90
CA ASP A 285 4.33 6.17 -6.85
C ASP A 285 3.18 5.15 -6.95
N GLN A 286 2.20 5.45 -7.80
CA GLN A 286 1.06 4.57 -8.08
C GLN A 286 1.44 3.26 -8.75
N LYS A 287 2.61 3.18 -9.40
CA LYS A 287 3.10 1.91 -9.96
C LYS A 287 3.61 0.99 -8.85
N TYR A 288 4.28 1.56 -7.85
CA TYR A 288 4.62 0.84 -6.63
C TYR A 288 3.37 0.41 -5.87
N LEU A 289 2.43 1.31 -5.61
CA LEU A 289 1.20 1.00 -4.87
C LEU A 289 0.38 -0.10 -5.58
N ALA A 290 0.17 -0.01 -6.89
CA ALA A 290 -0.51 -1.05 -7.65
C ALA A 290 0.21 -2.41 -7.55
N ALA A 291 1.53 -2.45 -7.76
CA ALA A 291 2.32 -3.69 -7.62
C ALA A 291 2.41 -4.21 -6.16
N ALA A 292 2.18 -3.34 -5.18
CA ALA A 292 2.07 -3.71 -3.78
C ALA A 292 0.72 -4.37 -3.46
N THR A 293 -0.39 -3.84 -3.98
CA THR A 293 -1.76 -4.24 -3.63
C THR A 293 -2.42 -5.22 -4.61
N HIS A 294 -1.80 -5.51 -5.75
CA HIS A 294 -2.25 -6.49 -6.75
C HIS A 294 -1.25 -7.65 -6.91
N SER A 295 -1.63 -8.70 -7.67
CA SER A 295 -0.79 -9.86 -7.96
C SER A 295 0.52 -9.47 -8.66
N SER A 296 1.66 -9.48 -7.96
CA SER A 296 2.94 -9.02 -8.51
C SER A 296 3.66 -10.06 -9.38
N GLN A 297 3.39 -11.35 -9.16
CA GLN A 297 4.05 -12.46 -9.86
C GLN A 297 3.15 -13.71 -9.95
N ARG A 298 3.50 -14.66 -10.83
CA ARG A 298 2.71 -15.86 -11.14
C ARG A 298 2.96 -17.07 -10.22
N LEU A 299 3.97 -17.03 -9.34
CA LEU A 299 4.37 -18.16 -8.50
C LEU A 299 3.46 -18.32 -7.27
N ASN A 300 2.93 -17.20 -6.76
CA ASN A 300 1.75 -17.15 -5.90
C ASN A 300 0.90 -15.93 -6.32
N PRO A 301 -0.22 -16.12 -7.03
CA PRO A 301 -1.03 -15.01 -7.54
C PRO A 301 -1.74 -14.22 -6.43
N PHE A 302 -1.86 -14.77 -5.21
CA PHE A 302 -2.49 -14.12 -4.06
C PHE A 302 -1.53 -13.22 -3.26
N TYR A 303 -0.45 -12.74 -3.89
CA TYR A 303 0.59 -11.93 -3.24
C TYR A 303 1.10 -10.78 -4.12
N GLY A 304 1.17 -9.59 -3.53
CA GLY A 304 1.85 -8.40 -4.09
C GLY A 304 3.21 -8.17 -3.43
N TYR A 305 3.63 -6.91 -3.28
CA TYR A 305 4.76 -6.54 -2.43
C TYR A 305 4.37 -6.55 -0.94
N LEU A 306 4.50 -7.72 -0.30
CA LEU A 306 4.18 -7.98 1.11
C LEU A 306 2.70 -7.78 1.54
N TRP A 307 1.77 -7.68 0.59
CA TRP A 307 0.32 -7.74 0.84
C TRP A 307 -0.26 -9.06 0.32
N TRP A 308 -1.32 -9.54 0.98
CA TRP A 308 -2.15 -10.62 0.47
C TRP A 308 -3.31 -10.05 -0.34
N VAL A 309 -3.51 -10.53 -1.56
CA VAL A 309 -4.58 -10.06 -2.46
C VAL A 309 -5.63 -11.15 -2.61
N ASN A 310 -6.91 -10.79 -2.72
CA ASN A 310 -7.98 -11.78 -2.73
C ASN A 310 -8.09 -12.52 -4.07
N ASN A 311 -8.00 -11.82 -5.20
CA ASN A 311 -8.16 -12.38 -6.54
C ASN A 311 -6.86 -12.87 -7.19
N ASP A 312 -6.93 -14.00 -7.89
CA ASP A 312 -5.92 -14.49 -8.82
C ASP A 312 -6.04 -13.78 -10.18
N ALA A 313 -5.29 -12.70 -10.37
CA ALA A 313 -5.27 -11.92 -11.61
C ALA A 313 -4.75 -12.69 -12.85
N PHE A 314 -4.22 -13.91 -12.68
CA PHE A 314 -3.69 -14.73 -13.76
C PHE A 314 -4.62 -15.89 -14.15
N SER A 315 -5.76 -16.08 -13.44
CA SER A 315 -6.73 -17.13 -13.69
C SER A 315 -7.99 -16.62 -14.37
N ALA A 316 -8.32 -17.18 -15.53
CA ALA A 316 -9.59 -16.95 -16.23
C ALA A 316 -10.83 -17.42 -15.42
N ALA A 317 -10.63 -18.15 -14.31
CA ALA A 317 -11.69 -18.63 -13.43
C ALA A 317 -11.91 -17.77 -12.17
N ALA A 318 -11.34 -16.56 -12.10
CA ALA A 318 -11.55 -15.57 -11.02
C ALA A 318 -11.46 -16.15 -9.60
N ARG A 319 -10.38 -16.89 -9.31
CA ARG A 319 -10.21 -17.60 -8.04
C ARG A 319 -9.96 -16.60 -6.91
N LEU A 320 -10.69 -16.76 -5.80
CA LEU A 320 -10.57 -15.92 -4.60
C LEU A 320 -9.97 -16.69 -3.41
N GLN A 321 -9.08 -16.07 -2.64
CA GLN A 321 -8.55 -16.60 -1.38
C GLN A 321 -9.60 -16.60 -0.26
N THR A 322 -10.54 -15.66 -0.30
CA THR A 322 -11.65 -15.49 0.66
C THR A 322 -12.92 -15.22 -0.15
N PRO A 323 -13.64 -16.27 -0.60
CA PRO A 323 -14.75 -16.13 -1.56
C PRO A 323 -15.98 -15.36 -1.07
N THR A 324 -16.11 -15.14 0.25
CA THR A 324 -17.16 -14.31 0.85
C THR A 324 -16.79 -12.82 0.92
N ALA A 325 -15.55 -12.45 0.56
CA ALA A 325 -15.08 -11.07 0.49
C ALA A 325 -14.99 -10.60 -0.98
N PRO A 326 -15.13 -9.29 -1.26
CA PRO A 326 -14.99 -8.75 -2.61
C PRO A 326 -13.64 -9.07 -3.27
N ALA A 327 -13.65 -9.23 -4.59
CA ALA A 327 -12.50 -9.71 -5.36
C ALA A 327 -11.28 -8.76 -5.32
N ASP A 328 -11.54 -7.46 -5.21
CA ASP A 328 -10.55 -6.38 -5.10
C ASP A 328 -10.01 -6.16 -3.68
N MET A 329 -10.45 -6.96 -2.70
CA MET A 329 -9.90 -6.91 -1.35
C MET A 329 -8.40 -7.23 -1.36
N PHE A 330 -7.59 -6.38 -0.71
CA PHE A 330 -6.22 -6.69 -0.32
C PHE A 330 -6.01 -6.48 1.18
N SER A 331 -4.96 -7.08 1.74
CA SER A 331 -4.81 -7.14 3.20
C SER A 331 -3.41 -7.39 3.75
N ALA A 332 -3.12 -6.73 4.88
CA ALA A 332 -2.03 -7.06 5.78
C ALA A 332 -2.52 -8.16 6.74
N LYS A 333 -1.98 -9.38 6.65
CA LYS A 333 -2.37 -10.52 7.50
C LYS A 333 -1.26 -10.92 8.46
N GLY A 334 -1.56 -10.87 9.76
CA GLY A 334 -0.68 -11.33 10.84
C GLY A 334 -1.12 -12.66 11.47
N ALA A 335 -0.19 -13.30 12.18
CA ALA A 335 -0.50 -14.36 13.13
C ALA A 335 -1.48 -13.86 14.21
N LEU A 336 -2.13 -14.76 14.95
CA LEU A 336 -3.27 -14.45 15.85
C LEU A 336 -4.50 -13.86 15.12
N GLY A 337 -4.55 -13.90 13.78
CA GLY A 337 -5.64 -13.33 13.01
C GLY A 337 -5.65 -11.80 12.97
N ARG A 338 -4.48 -11.15 13.14
CA ARG A 338 -4.36 -9.70 12.94
C ARG A 338 -4.67 -9.35 11.48
N ARG A 339 -5.42 -8.28 11.25
CA ARG A 339 -5.84 -7.83 9.91
C ARG A 339 -5.80 -6.32 9.79
N CYS A 340 -5.34 -5.85 8.64
CA CYS A 340 -5.86 -4.64 8.00
C CYS A 340 -6.35 -5.06 6.61
N TYR A 341 -7.64 -4.88 6.33
CA TYR A 341 -8.28 -5.11 5.05
C TYR A 341 -8.58 -3.77 4.39
N VAL A 342 -8.44 -3.71 3.07
CA VAL A 342 -8.88 -2.59 2.24
C VAL A 342 -9.72 -3.15 1.10
N VAL A 343 -10.87 -2.52 0.81
CA VAL A 343 -11.79 -2.89 -0.28
C VAL A 343 -12.21 -1.62 -1.03
N PRO A 344 -11.51 -1.27 -2.12
CA PRO A 344 -11.82 -0.08 -2.92
C PRO A 344 -13.27 -0.03 -3.42
N SER A 345 -13.82 -1.15 -3.89
CA SER A 345 -15.17 -1.24 -4.48
C SER A 345 -16.35 -1.01 -3.51
N LEU A 346 -16.05 -0.88 -2.21
CA LEU A 346 -16.98 -0.57 -1.13
C LEU A 346 -16.57 0.70 -0.34
N ASP A 347 -15.56 1.45 -0.78
CA ASP A 347 -14.97 2.58 -0.06
C ASP A 347 -14.55 2.22 1.41
N LEU A 348 -14.12 0.97 1.64
CA LEU A 348 -14.10 0.33 2.97
C LEU A 348 -12.70 -0.06 3.45
N VAL A 349 -12.41 0.18 4.74
CA VAL A 349 -11.21 -0.33 5.44
C VAL A 349 -11.64 -1.03 6.72
N VAL A 350 -11.10 -2.23 7.00
CA VAL A 350 -11.46 -2.99 8.21
C VAL A 350 -10.22 -3.53 8.93
N THR A 351 -10.06 -3.19 10.20
CA THR A 351 -8.99 -3.73 11.04
C THR A 351 -9.48 -4.75 12.05
N ARG A 352 -8.62 -5.70 12.41
CA ARG A 352 -8.80 -6.59 13.56
C ARG A 352 -7.49 -6.74 14.33
N LEU A 353 -7.58 -6.44 15.63
CA LEU A 353 -6.65 -6.84 16.67
C LEU A 353 -7.32 -7.88 17.59
N GLY A 354 -6.50 -8.72 18.21
CA GLY A 354 -6.91 -9.74 19.19
C GLY A 354 -6.09 -11.02 19.13
N ASN A 355 -6.57 -12.03 19.85
CA ASN A 355 -5.94 -13.34 19.91
C ASN A 355 -6.38 -14.23 18.73
N ASN A 356 -5.71 -15.37 18.55
CA ASN A 356 -6.02 -16.35 17.52
C ASN A 356 -7.50 -16.79 17.58
N PRO A 357 -8.30 -16.66 16.51
CA PRO A 357 -9.66 -17.22 16.48
C PRO A 357 -9.66 -18.76 16.60
N GLY A 358 -8.56 -19.41 16.23
CA GLY A 358 -8.40 -20.87 16.18
C GLY A 358 -8.19 -21.30 14.74
N ASN A 359 -9.20 -21.08 13.90
CA ASN A 359 -9.10 -21.17 12.44
C ASN A 359 -9.24 -19.77 11.83
N ALA A 360 -8.13 -19.21 11.33
CA ALA A 360 -8.11 -17.87 10.76
C ALA A 360 -8.81 -17.76 9.39
N ALA A 361 -8.83 -18.83 8.58
CA ALA A 361 -9.52 -18.83 7.29
C ALA A 361 -11.04 -18.93 7.47
N GLN A 362 -11.51 -19.74 8.42
CA GLN A 362 -12.93 -19.82 8.80
C GLN A 362 -13.42 -18.53 9.44
N PHE A 363 -12.58 -17.87 10.26
CA PHE A 363 -12.87 -16.54 10.77
C PHE A 363 -13.01 -15.51 9.64
N ASP A 364 -12.00 -15.40 8.76
CA ASP A 364 -12.03 -14.49 7.61
C ASP A 364 -13.30 -14.71 6.79
N ALA A 365 -13.63 -15.97 6.46
CA ALA A 365 -14.80 -16.33 5.67
C ALA A 365 -16.14 -15.91 6.32
N ARG A 366 -16.37 -16.26 7.60
CA ARG A 366 -17.64 -15.97 8.30
C ARG A 366 -17.79 -14.50 8.68
N PHE A 367 -16.69 -13.81 8.99
CA PHE A 367 -16.73 -12.38 9.25
C PHE A 367 -17.11 -11.60 7.99
N TRP A 368 -16.53 -11.95 6.83
CA TRP A 368 -16.91 -11.33 5.56
C TRP A 368 -18.32 -11.70 5.10
N GLU A 369 -18.80 -12.92 5.35
CA GLU A 369 -20.20 -13.30 5.10
C GLU A 369 -21.19 -12.38 5.86
N LEU A 370 -20.94 -12.15 7.16
CA LEU A 370 -21.76 -11.28 8.00
C LEU A 370 -21.67 -9.81 7.57
N LEU A 371 -20.47 -9.33 7.24
CA LEU A 371 -20.23 -7.96 6.80
C LEU A 371 -20.87 -7.67 5.44
N MET A 372 -20.79 -8.62 4.48
CA MET A 372 -21.44 -8.49 3.17
C MET A 372 -22.96 -8.65 3.26
N ALA A 373 -23.48 -9.41 4.23
CA ALA A 373 -24.93 -9.45 4.51
C ALA A 373 -25.46 -8.12 5.07
N ALA A 374 -24.58 -7.29 5.65
CA ALA A 374 -24.91 -5.95 6.15
C ALA A 374 -24.68 -4.82 5.13
N ALA A 375 -24.02 -5.11 4.01
CA ALA A 375 -23.64 -4.11 3.01
C ALA A 375 -24.84 -3.61 2.17
N PRO A 376 -24.79 -2.37 1.65
CA PRO A 376 -25.81 -1.85 0.74
C PRO A 376 -25.97 -2.75 -0.47
N LYS A 377 -27.22 -3.13 -0.78
CA LYS A 377 -27.55 -3.86 -2.00
C LYS A 377 -27.44 -2.91 -3.20
N LYS A 378 -26.76 -3.37 -4.25
CA LYS A 378 -26.67 -2.68 -5.55
C LYS A 378 -27.86 -3.05 -6.43
#